data_AF-A0A8J7CU39-F1
#
_entry.id   AF-A0A8J7CU39-F1
#
_cell.length_a   1.000
_cell.length_b   1.000
_cell.length_c   1.000
_cell.angle_alpha   90.00
_cell.angle_beta   90.00
_cell.angle_gamma   90.00
#
_symmetry.space_group_name_H-M   'P 1'
#
loop_
_entity.id
_entity.type
_entity.pdbx_description
1 polymer ?
#
loop_
_entity_poly.entity_id
_entity_poly.type
_entity_poly.pdbx_seq_one_letter_code
_entity_poly.pdbx_strand_id
1 'polypeptide(L)'
;MTATYDKFQTANHSEQNETTNIQDAILEAISEARSTCEINGDGSVNCAVAWDIVEELQAEKSHQQQAKQTKTSLESFCEKNPAALECLIYDV
;
A
#
# COMPACT_ATOMS: atom_id res chain seq x y z
N MET A 1 10.58 -19.73 25.63
CA MET A 1 10.71 -18.46 24.86
C MET A 1 10.12 -18.63 23.46
N THR A 2 8.88 -19.10 23.33
CA THR A 2 8.31 -19.47 22.01
C THR A 2 6.93 -18.85 21.73
N ALA A 3 6.19 -18.41 22.76
CA ALA A 3 4.85 -17.84 22.58
C ALA A 3 4.82 -16.43 21.93
N THR A 4 5.94 -15.71 21.93
CA THR A 4 6.05 -14.40 21.25
C THR A 4 6.39 -14.55 19.77
N TYR A 5 7.12 -15.59 19.36
CA TYR A 5 7.56 -15.79 17.98
C TYR A 5 6.39 -16.12 17.03
N ASP A 6 5.41 -16.90 17.50
CA ASP A 6 4.21 -17.27 16.72
C ASP A 6 3.30 -16.07 16.39
N LYS A 7 3.20 -15.08 17.28
CA LYS A 7 2.39 -13.87 17.04
C LYS A 7 3.03 -12.92 16.01
N PHE A 8 4.36 -12.92 15.87
CA PHE A 8 5.05 -12.12 14.86
C PHE A 8 5.04 -12.76 13.47
N GLN A 9 4.99 -14.10 13.38
CA GLN A 9 4.91 -14.81 12.09
C GLN A 9 3.54 -14.70 11.43
N THR A 10 2.47 -14.75 12.21
CA THR A 10 1.08 -14.68 11.70
C THR A 10 0.69 -13.30 11.17
N ALA A 11 1.18 -12.21 11.80
CA ALA A 11 1.00 -10.85 11.30
C ALA A 11 1.76 -10.60 9.99
N ASN A 12 3.02 -11.04 9.91
CA ASN A 12 3.81 -10.94 8.68
C ASN A 12 3.22 -11.77 7.52
N HIS A 13 2.62 -12.92 7.78
CA HIS A 13 2.06 -13.75 6.70
C HIS A 13 0.80 -13.14 6.06
N SER A 14 -0.04 -12.52 6.88
CA SER A 14 -1.32 -11.92 6.45
C SER A 14 -1.08 -10.67 5.58
N GLU A 15 -0.17 -9.79 6.01
CA GLU A 15 0.16 -8.55 5.30
C GLU A 15 0.97 -8.79 4.03
N GLN A 16 1.79 -9.84 3.99
CA GLN A 16 2.53 -10.24 2.79
C GLN A 16 1.59 -10.83 1.74
N ASN A 17 0.65 -11.69 2.17
CA ASN A 17 -0.37 -12.30 1.30
C ASN A 17 -1.23 -11.24 0.61
N GLU A 18 -1.64 -10.19 1.34
CA GLU A 18 -2.41 -9.07 0.80
C GLU A 18 -1.62 -8.24 -0.23
N THR A 19 -0.32 -8.01 0.00
CA THR A 19 0.54 -7.32 -1.00
C THR A 19 0.86 -8.16 -2.23
N THR A 20 1.02 -9.47 -2.10
CA THR A 20 1.14 -10.35 -3.27
C THR A 20 -0.16 -10.35 -4.06
N ASN A 21 -1.30 -10.36 -3.37
CA ASN A 21 -2.61 -10.37 -4.02
C ASN A 21 -2.89 -9.10 -4.83
N ILE A 22 -2.60 -7.92 -4.30
CA ILE A 22 -2.82 -6.66 -5.06
C ILE A 22 -1.85 -6.51 -6.24
N GLN A 23 -0.62 -7.03 -6.12
CA GLN A 23 0.34 -6.99 -7.23
C GLN A 23 -0.11 -7.86 -8.40
N ASP A 24 -0.65 -9.06 -8.11
CA ASP A 24 -1.19 -9.95 -9.13
C ASP A 24 -2.43 -9.34 -9.79
N ALA A 25 -3.33 -8.73 -9.00
CA ALA A 25 -4.52 -8.03 -9.51
C ALA A 25 -4.16 -6.86 -10.45
N ILE A 26 -3.10 -6.09 -10.14
CA ILE A 26 -2.61 -5.04 -11.05
C ILE A 26 -2.12 -5.62 -12.38
N LEU A 27 -1.40 -6.74 -12.36
CA LEU A 27 -0.88 -7.37 -13.59
C LEU A 27 -2.02 -7.92 -14.46
N GLU A 28 -3.04 -8.52 -13.84
CA GLU A 28 -4.25 -8.97 -14.51
C GLU A 28 -4.99 -7.78 -15.15
N ALA A 29 -5.25 -6.72 -14.38
CA ALA A 29 -5.91 -5.51 -14.87
C ALA A 29 -5.15 -4.83 -16.01
N ILE A 30 -3.81 -4.80 -15.99
CA ILE A 30 -3.01 -4.29 -17.11
C ILE A 30 -3.22 -5.13 -18.38
N SER A 31 -3.28 -6.46 -18.24
CA SER A 31 -3.55 -7.36 -19.36
C SER A 31 -4.96 -7.14 -19.92
N GLU A 32 -5.95 -6.98 -19.05
CA GLU A 32 -7.33 -6.69 -19.44
C GLU A 32 -7.48 -5.32 -20.09
N ALA A 33 -6.82 -4.29 -19.58
CA ALA A 33 -6.83 -2.95 -20.16
C ALA A 33 -6.27 -2.97 -21.58
N ARG A 34 -5.12 -3.63 -21.79
CA ARG A 34 -4.53 -3.79 -23.13
C ARG A 34 -5.48 -4.50 -24.09
N SER A 35 -6.02 -5.65 -23.69
CA SER A 35 -6.99 -6.40 -24.51
C SER A 35 -8.23 -5.57 -24.83
N THR A 36 -8.75 -4.83 -23.86
CA THR A 36 -9.92 -3.96 -24.02
C THR A 36 -9.64 -2.84 -25.01
N CYS A 37 -8.48 -2.19 -24.93
CA CYS A 37 -8.06 -1.16 -25.87
C CYS A 37 -7.82 -1.72 -27.28
N GLU A 38 -7.22 -2.91 -27.41
CA GLU A 38 -7.04 -3.58 -28.70
C GLU A 38 -8.39 -3.91 -29.38
N ILE A 39 -9.39 -4.34 -28.60
CA ILE A 39 -10.72 -4.72 -29.11
C ILE A 39 -11.60 -3.50 -29.41
N ASN A 40 -11.60 -2.50 -28.52
CA ASN A 40 -12.54 -1.37 -28.59
C ASN A 40 -11.92 -0.11 -29.21
N GLY A 41 -10.60 -0.08 -29.38
CA GLY A 41 -9.81 1.07 -29.81
C GLY A 41 -9.32 1.94 -28.64
N ASP A 42 -8.13 2.52 -28.79
CA ASP A 42 -7.43 3.29 -27.75
C ASP A 42 -8.20 4.53 -27.27
N GLY A 43 -9.04 5.12 -28.14
CA GLY A 43 -9.86 6.28 -27.80
C GLY A 43 -11.25 5.94 -27.25
N SER A 44 -11.54 4.66 -27.03
CA SER A 44 -12.86 4.23 -26.56
C SER A 44 -13.06 4.47 -25.06
N VAL A 45 -14.30 4.67 -24.66
CA VAL A 45 -14.68 4.79 -23.24
C VAL A 45 -14.30 3.52 -22.47
N ASN A 46 -14.45 2.35 -23.09
CA ASN A 46 -14.10 1.07 -22.45
C ASN A 46 -12.60 0.96 -22.19
N CYS A 47 -11.75 1.43 -23.12
CA CYS A 47 -10.30 1.49 -22.91
C CYS A 47 -9.95 2.44 -21.75
N ALA A 48 -10.56 3.63 -21.69
CA ALA A 48 -10.34 4.58 -20.60
C ALA A 48 -10.75 3.99 -19.24
N VAL A 49 -11.94 3.41 -19.13
CA VAL A 49 -12.41 2.79 -17.88
C VAL A 49 -11.51 1.63 -17.44
N ALA A 50 -10.99 0.83 -18.37
CA ALA A 50 -10.10 -0.26 -18.02
C ALA A 50 -8.75 0.25 -17.47
N TRP A 51 -8.24 1.37 -18.00
CA TRP A 51 -7.06 2.03 -17.43
C TRP A 51 -7.34 2.73 -16.10
N ASP A 52 -8.53 3.32 -15.90
CA ASP A 52 -8.92 3.89 -14.60
C ASP A 52 -8.83 2.82 -13.50
N ILE A 53 -9.27 1.59 -13.76
CA ILE A 53 -9.17 0.47 -12.81
C ILE A 53 -7.69 0.18 -12.45
N VAL A 54 -6.79 0.20 -13.45
CA VAL A 54 -5.36 0.00 -13.25
C VAL A 54 -4.75 1.14 -12.40
N GLU A 55 -5.19 2.37 -12.60
CA GLU A 55 -4.75 3.53 -11.82
C GLU A 55 -5.20 3.42 -10.36
N GLU A 56 -6.46 3.07 -10.10
CA GLU A 56 -7.00 2.89 -8.75
C GLU A 56 -6.30 1.76 -7.97
N LEU A 57 -6.04 0.61 -8.61
CA LEU A 57 -5.32 -0.49 -7.97
C LEU A 57 -3.88 -0.11 -7.62
N GLN A 58 -3.20 0.68 -8.46
CA GLN A 58 -1.86 1.18 -8.16
C GLN A 58 -1.87 2.23 -7.05
N ALA A 59 -2.89 3.08 -6.99
CA ALA A 59 -3.09 4.04 -5.91
C ALA A 59 -3.28 3.31 -4.58
N GLU A 60 -4.12 2.28 -4.53
CA GLU A 60 -4.32 1.47 -3.33
C GLU A 60 -3.03 0.75 -2.92
N LYS A 61 -2.27 0.18 -3.87
CA LYS A 61 -0.94 -0.39 -3.56
C LYS A 61 -0.01 0.64 -2.93
N SER A 62 0.03 1.88 -3.44
CA SER A 62 0.83 2.95 -2.85
C SER A 62 0.33 3.30 -1.44
N HIS A 63 -0.97 3.36 -1.24
CA HIS A 63 -1.58 3.63 0.05
C HIS A 63 -1.24 2.55 1.07
N GLN A 64 -1.31 1.27 0.71
CA GLN A 64 -0.88 0.16 1.57
C GLN A 64 0.61 0.26 1.91
N GLN A 65 1.47 0.66 0.97
CA GLN A 65 2.90 0.88 1.25
C GLN A 65 3.14 2.04 2.22
N GLN A 66 2.37 3.13 2.11
CA GLN A 66 2.43 4.25 3.03
C GLN A 66 1.94 3.85 4.43
N ALA A 67 0.83 3.11 4.53
CA ALA A 67 0.31 2.59 5.78
C ALA A 67 1.29 1.64 6.50
N LYS A 68 2.13 0.93 5.72
CA LYS A 68 3.19 0.05 6.23
C LYS A 68 4.47 0.79 6.63
N GLN A 69 4.58 2.11 6.42
CA GLN A 69 5.74 2.85 6.90
C GLN A 69 5.80 2.79 8.42
N THR A 70 6.86 2.16 8.92
CA THR A 70 7.14 2.12 10.35
C THR A 70 7.59 3.50 10.81
N LYS A 71 7.06 3.94 11.95
CA LYS A 71 7.53 5.15 12.64
C LYS A 71 9.05 5.14 12.74
N THR A 72 9.65 6.28 12.45
CA THR A 72 11.08 6.51 12.67
C THR A 72 11.42 6.32 14.16
N SER A 73 12.71 6.15 14.44
CA SER A 73 13.20 6.06 15.82
C SER A 73 12.83 7.30 16.63
N LEU A 74 12.87 8.49 16.01
CA LEU A 74 12.49 9.75 16.63
C LEU A 74 10.99 9.82 16.93
N GLU A 75 10.12 9.50 15.95
CA GLU A 75 8.67 9.47 16.17
C GLU A 75 8.28 8.50 17.28
N SER A 76 8.81 7.28 17.24
CA SER A 76 8.58 6.26 18.28
C SER A 76 9.07 6.69 19.66
N PHE A 77 10.15 7.49 19.71
CA PHE A 77 10.68 8.04 20.94
C PHE A 77 9.81 9.18 21.47
N CYS A 78 9.38 10.11 20.61
CA CYS A 78 8.58 11.26 20.97
C CYS A 78 7.18 10.89 21.45
N GLU A 79 6.59 9.82 20.94
CA GLU A 79 5.32 9.28 21.45
C GLU A 79 5.40 8.82 22.91
N LYS A 80 6.58 8.34 23.34
CA LYS A 80 6.81 7.87 24.72
C LYS A 80 7.36 8.98 25.62
N ASN A 81 8.01 9.99 25.03
CA ASN A 81 8.70 11.07 25.74
C ASN A 81 8.30 12.44 25.16
N PRO A 82 7.02 12.85 25.27
CA PRO A 82 6.55 14.09 24.64
C PRO A 82 7.20 15.36 25.22
N ALA A 83 7.75 15.28 26.44
CA ALA A 83 8.43 16.40 27.09
C ALA A 83 9.94 16.50 26.76
N ALA A 84 10.48 15.58 25.95
CA ALA A 84 11.88 15.65 25.53
C ALA A 84 12.09 16.85 24.57
N LEU A 85 13.27 17.47 24.64
CA LEU A 85 13.54 18.72 23.91
C LEU A 85 13.42 18.57 22.39
N GLU A 86 13.80 17.41 21.87
CA GLU A 86 13.70 17.00 20.47
C GLU A 86 12.26 16.74 19.99
N CYS A 87 11.28 16.74 20.90
CA CYS A 87 9.87 16.43 20.62
C CYS A 87 8.94 17.62 20.85
N LEU A 88 9.45 18.75 21.35
CA LEU A 88 8.64 19.94 21.61
C LEU A 88 8.22 20.58 20.29
N ILE A 89 6.90 20.60 20.05
CA ILE A 89 6.27 21.31 18.94
C ILE A 89 5.71 22.62 19.48
N TYR A 90 6.07 23.74 18.87
CA TYR A 90 5.60 25.07 19.24
C TYR A 90 4.64 25.57 18.16
N ASP A 91 3.44 26.01 18.56
CA ASP A 91 2.55 26.74 17.64
C ASP A 91 3.17 28.08 17.27
N VAL A 92 3.12 28.41 15.98
CA VAL A 92 3.63 29.65 15.37
C VAL A 92 2.51 30.53 14.85
#